data_AF-A0AAW4HGI7-F1
#
_entry.id   AF-A0AAW4HGI7-F1
#
_cell.length_a   1.000
_cell.length_b   1.000
_cell.length_c   1.000
_cell.angle_alpha   90.00
_cell.angle_beta   90.00
_cell.angle_gamma   90.00
#
_symmetry.space_group_name_H-M   'P 1'
#
loop_
_entity.id
_entity.type
_entity.pdbx_description
1 polymer ?
#
loop_
_entity_poly.entity_id
_entity_poly.type
_entity_poly.pdbx_seq_one_letter_code
_entity_poly.pdbx_strand_id
1 'polypeptide(L)'
;LLKVIIETGELKEEALIRKASEISIKAGADFIKTSTGKVPVNATPESARIMMEVIRDMGVEKTVGFKPAGGVRSAEDAQQFLAIADELFGA
;
A
#
# COMPACT_ATOMS: atom_id res chain seq x y z
N LEU A 1 -1.05 17.16 -0.55
CA LEU A 1 -0.83 15.73 -0.22
C LEU A 1 -2.17 15.00 -0.06
N LEU A 2 -2.68 14.44 -1.14
CA LEU A 2 -3.84 13.56 -1.24
C LEU A 2 -3.43 12.11 -1.05
N LYS A 3 -4.12 11.39 -0.18
CA LYS A 3 -3.93 9.94 0.04
C LYS A 3 -5.19 9.23 -0.46
N VAL A 4 -5.03 8.26 -1.35
CA VAL A 4 -6.15 7.47 -1.86
C VAL A 4 -6.18 6.14 -1.14
N ILE A 5 -7.32 5.82 -0.50
CA ILE A 5 -7.56 4.53 0.12
C ILE A 5 -8.20 3.62 -0.92
N ILE A 6 -7.61 2.45 -1.18
CA ILE A 6 -8.13 1.49 -2.16
C ILE A 6 -8.91 0.33 -1.54
N GLU A 7 -8.96 0.24 -0.21
CA GLU A 7 -9.68 -0.76 0.57
C GLU A 7 -9.32 -2.22 0.20
N THR A 8 -8.03 -2.56 0.33
CA THR A 8 -7.46 -3.85 -0.11
C THR A 8 -8.20 -5.09 0.40
N GLY A 9 -8.70 -5.06 1.65
CA GLY A 9 -9.47 -6.17 2.24
C GLY A 9 -10.83 -6.42 1.61
N GLU A 10 -11.39 -5.43 0.90
CA GLU A 10 -12.63 -5.58 0.14
C GLU A 10 -12.37 -5.91 -1.34
N LEU A 11 -11.27 -5.40 -1.91
CA LEU A 11 -10.85 -5.78 -3.27
C LEU A 11 -10.42 -7.25 -3.36
N LYS A 12 -9.71 -7.75 -2.33
CA LYS A 12 -9.29 -9.16 -2.13
C LYS A 12 -8.31 -9.71 -3.17
N GLU A 13 -8.64 -9.60 -4.45
CA GLU A 13 -7.85 -10.13 -5.57
C GLU A 13 -6.64 -9.25 -5.85
N GLU A 14 -5.46 -9.87 -6.00
CA GLU A 14 -4.22 -9.17 -6.33
C GLU A 14 -4.37 -8.27 -7.57
N ALA A 15 -5.00 -8.78 -8.63
CA ALA A 15 -5.22 -8.03 -9.87
C ALA A 15 -6.01 -6.74 -9.64
N LEU A 16 -7.01 -6.75 -8.75
CA LEU A 16 -7.81 -5.58 -8.40
C LEU A 16 -7.01 -4.60 -7.53
N ILE A 17 -6.23 -5.10 -6.57
CA ILE A 17 -5.34 -4.26 -5.74
C ILE A 17 -4.32 -3.54 -6.60
N ARG A 18 -3.68 -4.25 -7.55
CA ARG A 18 -2.75 -3.66 -8.51
C ARG A 18 -3.45 -2.60 -9.36
N LYS A 19 -4.60 -2.94 -9.95
CA LYS A 19 -5.32 -2.04 -10.84
C LYS A 19 -5.80 -0.77 -10.14
N ALA A 20 -6.31 -0.87 -8.92
CA ALA A 20 -6.74 0.28 -8.13
C ALA A 20 -5.55 1.19 -7.75
N SER A 21 -4.40 0.59 -7.44
CA SER A 21 -3.16 1.32 -7.17
C SER A 21 -2.70 2.10 -8.41
N GLU A 22 -2.61 1.44 -9.57
CA GLU A 22 -2.23 2.08 -10.84
C GLU A 22 -3.14 3.26 -11.21
N ILE A 23 -4.47 3.07 -11.10
CA ILE A 23 -5.45 4.11 -11.42
C ILE A 23 -5.25 5.32 -10.49
N SER A 24 -5.06 5.06 -9.19
CA SER A 24 -4.84 6.11 -8.20
C SER A 24 -3.56 6.90 -8.48
N ILE A 25 -2.47 6.22 -8.81
CA ILE A 25 -1.18 6.85 -9.18
C ILE A 25 -1.34 7.68 -10.45
N LYS A 26 -1.95 7.13 -11.51
CA LYS A 26 -2.20 7.85 -12.77
C LYS A 26 -3.09 9.07 -12.59
N ALA A 27 -3.98 9.04 -11.60
CA ALA A 27 -4.84 10.17 -11.23
C ALA A 27 -4.16 11.21 -10.32
N GLY A 28 -2.88 11.01 -9.95
CA GLY A 28 -2.11 11.97 -9.17
C GLY A 28 -2.18 11.78 -7.64
N ALA A 29 -2.40 10.56 -7.16
CA ALA A 29 -2.29 10.27 -5.73
C ALA A 29 -0.86 10.50 -5.23
N ASP A 30 -0.70 11.29 -4.17
CA ASP A 30 0.61 11.45 -3.52
C ASP A 30 0.94 10.25 -2.62
N PHE A 31 -0.07 9.53 -2.15
CA PHE A 31 0.07 8.26 -1.42
C PHE A 31 -1.05 7.30 -1.83
N ILE A 32 -0.71 6.02 -1.97
CA ILE A 32 -1.68 4.93 -1.96
C ILE A 32 -1.72 4.29 -0.56
N LYS A 33 -2.93 4.11 -0.04
CA LYS A 33 -3.21 3.66 1.33
C LYS A 33 -4.05 2.39 1.29
N THR A 34 -3.71 1.41 2.13
CA THR A 34 -4.37 0.09 2.12
C THR A 34 -5.86 0.18 2.43
N SER A 35 -6.22 0.75 3.60
CA SER A 35 -7.56 0.55 4.17
C SER A 35 -8.02 1.74 5.03
N THR A 36 -9.33 1.81 5.28
CA THR A 36 -9.95 2.78 6.20
C THR A 36 -9.75 2.45 7.67
N GLY A 37 -9.57 1.18 8.02
CA GLY A 37 -9.69 0.71 9.41
C GLY A 37 -11.13 0.39 9.83
N LYS A 38 -12.07 0.31 8.88
CA LYS A 38 -13.51 0.16 9.14
C LYS A 38 -14.13 -1.11 8.56
N VAL A 39 -13.36 -1.90 7.84
CA VAL A 39 -13.75 -3.21 7.29
C VAL A 39 -13.04 -4.35 8.03
N PRO A 40 -13.47 -5.62 7.90
CA PRO A 40 -12.91 -6.73 8.67
C PRO A 40 -11.42 -6.98 8.42
N VAL A 41 -10.98 -6.91 7.16
CA VAL A 41 -9.58 -7.12 6.76
C VAL A 41 -8.98 -5.78 6.33
N ASN A 42 -7.85 -5.39 6.92
CA ASN A 42 -7.20 -4.11 6.64
C ASN A 42 -5.80 -4.33 6.06
N ALA A 43 -4.76 -3.68 6.59
CA ALA A 43 -3.39 -3.88 6.12
C ALA A 43 -2.92 -5.31 6.41
N THR A 44 -2.34 -5.96 5.39
CA THR A 44 -1.57 -7.20 5.52
C THR A 44 -0.21 -7.00 4.84
N PRO A 45 0.84 -7.73 5.26
CA PRO A 45 2.14 -7.69 4.58
C PRO A 45 2.04 -8.01 3.07
N GLU A 46 1.16 -8.93 2.69
CA GLU A 46 0.89 -9.29 1.29
C GLU A 46 0.32 -8.10 0.49
N SER A 47 -0.76 -7.47 0.98
CA SER A 47 -1.32 -6.28 0.33
C SER A 47 -0.33 -5.13 0.26
N ALA A 48 0.51 -4.96 1.29
CA ALA A 48 1.55 -3.94 1.29
C ALA A 48 2.60 -4.18 0.20
N ARG A 49 3.10 -5.42 0.07
CA ARG A 49 4.04 -5.80 -0.98
C ARG A 49 3.47 -5.54 -2.37
N ILE A 50 2.23 -5.98 -2.63
CA ILE A 50 1.57 -5.76 -3.93
C ILE A 50 1.51 -4.27 -4.28
N MET A 51 1.07 -3.43 -3.33
CA MET A 51 0.95 -1.99 -3.56
C MET A 51 2.31 -1.30 -3.76
N MET A 52 3.33 -1.67 -2.98
CA MET A 52 4.69 -1.15 -3.15
C MET A 52 5.33 -1.61 -4.46
N GLU A 53 5.10 -2.85 -4.89
CA GLU A 53 5.54 -3.32 -6.20
C GLU A 53 4.95 -2.49 -7.32
N VAL A 54 3.68 -2.07 -7.24
CA VAL A 54 3.10 -1.14 -8.23
C VAL A 54 3.83 0.21 -8.22
N ILE A 55 4.17 0.76 -7.06
CA ILE A 55 4.96 2.01 -6.96
C ILE A 55 6.31 1.84 -7.67
N ARG A 56 7.03 0.73 -7.39
CA ARG A 56 8.31 0.40 -8.03
C ARG A 56 8.18 0.22 -9.53
N ASP A 57 7.23 -0.60 -9.97
CA ASP A 57 7.04 -0.98 -11.38
C ASP A 57 6.63 0.22 -12.23
N MET A 58 5.97 1.21 -11.64
CA MET A 58 5.64 2.49 -12.29
C MET A 58 6.76 3.54 -12.21
N GLY A 59 7.84 3.29 -11.45
CA GLY A 59 8.97 4.23 -11.30
C GLY A 59 8.60 5.55 -10.63
N VAL A 60 7.69 5.51 -9.65
CA VAL A 60 7.14 6.70 -8.98
C VAL A 60 7.52 6.80 -7.50
N GLU A 61 8.54 6.08 -7.05
CA GLU A 61 8.97 6.03 -5.64
C GLU A 61 9.41 7.40 -5.07
N LYS A 62 9.74 8.37 -5.94
CA LYS A 62 10.07 9.75 -5.54
C LYS A 62 8.86 10.65 -5.35
N THR A 63 7.70 10.30 -5.89
CA THR A 63 6.50 11.15 -5.93
C THR A 63 5.29 10.50 -5.25
N VAL A 64 5.28 9.18 -5.07
CA VAL A 64 4.18 8.44 -4.46
C VAL A 64 4.68 7.65 -3.25
N GLY A 65 4.10 7.92 -2.08
CA GLY A 65 4.35 7.16 -0.87
C GLY A 65 3.39 5.99 -0.65
N PHE A 66 3.78 5.07 0.22
CA PHE A 66 2.93 3.97 0.69
C PHE A 66 2.47 4.22 2.14
N LYS A 67 1.23 3.82 2.46
CA LYS A 67 0.70 3.87 3.83
C LYS A 67 -0.09 2.61 4.19
N PRO A 68 0.44 1.70 5.04
CA PRO A 68 -0.36 0.65 5.64
C PRO A 68 -1.26 1.26 6.72
N ALA A 69 -2.52 0.84 6.79
CA ALA A 69 -3.46 1.35 7.80
C ALA A 69 -4.54 0.34 8.18
N GLY A 70 -4.86 0.34 9.47
CA GLY A 70 -5.81 -0.60 10.09
C GLY A 70 -5.13 -1.94 10.38
N GLY A 71 -5.19 -2.39 11.63
CA GLY A 71 -4.67 -3.70 12.03
C GLY A 71 -3.22 -3.76 12.49
N VAL A 72 -2.39 -2.74 12.21
CA VAL A 72 -1.00 -2.63 12.70
C VAL A 72 -1.00 -2.17 14.16
N ARG A 73 -0.64 -3.03 15.12
CA ARG A 73 -0.83 -2.78 16.57
C ARG A 73 0.45 -2.85 17.39
N SER A 74 1.48 -3.55 16.92
CA SER A 74 2.75 -3.70 17.64
C SER A 74 3.94 -3.15 16.86
N ALA A 75 5.09 -3.08 17.54
CA ALA A 75 6.36 -2.72 16.91
C ALA A 75 6.80 -3.79 15.89
N GLU A 76 6.54 -5.06 16.19
CA GLU A 76 6.82 -6.21 15.31
C GLU A 76 5.95 -6.17 14.05
N ASP A 77 4.68 -5.76 14.15
CA ASP A 77 3.86 -5.52 12.96
C ASP A 77 4.48 -4.41 12.11
N ALA A 78 4.84 -3.29 12.72
CA ALA A 78 5.42 -2.15 12.01
C ALA A 78 6.75 -2.52 11.32
N GLN A 79 7.59 -3.33 11.96
CA GLN A 79 8.86 -3.80 11.42
C GLN A 79 8.66 -4.59 10.12
N GLN A 80 7.61 -5.41 10.01
CA GLN A 80 7.33 -6.17 8.79
C GLN A 80 7.08 -5.25 7.58
N PHE A 81 6.34 -4.15 7.76
CA PHE A 81 6.07 -3.21 6.66
C PHE A 81 7.32 -2.40 6.28
N LEU A 82 8.15 -2.03 7.25
CA LEU A 82 9.43 -1.36 6.99
C LEU A 82 10.38 -2.29 6.22
N ALA A 83 10.51 -3.55 6.63
CA ALA A 83 11.37 -4.51 5.95
C ALA A 83 10.99 -4.71 4.47
N ILE A 84 9.70 -4.71 4.13
CA ILE A 84 9.23 -4.77 2.74
C ILE A 84 9.65 -3.51 1.97
N ALA A 85 9.54 -2.33 2.59
CA ALA A 85 9.96 -1.09 1.96
C ALA A 85 11.48 -1.07 1.71
N ASP A 86 12.28 -1.47 2.70
CA ASP A 86 13.73 -1.53 2.61
C ASP A 86 14.19 -2.51 1.52
N GLU A 87 13.52 -3.67 1.40
CA GLU A 87 13.79 -4.65 0.35
C GLU A 87 13.55 -4.09 -1.06
N LEU A 88 12.48 -3.31 -1.25
CA LEU A 88 12.05 -2.82 -2.56
C LEU A 88 12.72 -1.50 -2.96
N PHE A 89 13.06 -0.64 -2.00
CA PHE A 89 13.48 0.74 -2.25
C PHE A 89 14.80 1.14 -1.59
N GLY A 90 15.39 0.27 -0.77
CA GLY A 90 16.58 0.57 0.04
C GLY A 90 16.25 1.26 1.36
N ALA A 91 17.22 1.20 2.28
CA ALA A 91 17.17 1.82 3.61
C ALA A 91 17.63 3.30 3.60
#